data_AF-A0AAD9X7R0-F1
#
_entry.id   AF-A0AAD9X7R0-F1
#
_cell.length_a   1.000
_cell.length_b   1.000
_cell.length_c   1.000
_cell.angle_alpha   90.00
_cell.angle_beta   90.00
_cell.angle_gamma   90.00
#
_symmetry.space_group_name_H-M   'P 1'
#
loop_
_entity.id
_entity.type
_entity.pdbx_description
1 polymer ?
#
loop_
_entity_poly.entity_id
_entity_poly.type
_entity_poly.pdbx_seq_one_letter_code
_entity_poly.pdbx_strand_id
1 'polypeptide(L)'
;MSHGSGGSVGSGPDFHLSDEVLAVIPTDPYDQLDLARKITSMAIASRVTKLESEVGRMKQKLYEKDRVIYELEERLTHVQKACQESDSRLKIVVDDNMREQKAIRDNVTTVAQQIWTKVGSFGLQLLTVYRKSE
;
A
#
# COMPACT_ATOMS: atom_id res chain seq x y z
N MET A 1 33.41 73.28 -23.08
CA MET A 1 33.23 72.24 -24.13
C MET A 1 34.03 71.04 -23.65
N SER A 2 33.54 69.83 -23.46
CA SER A 2 32.32 69.16 -23.90
C SER A 2 32.26 67.78 -23.20
N HIS A 3 31.05 67.40 -22.75
CA HIS A 3 30.49 66.05 -22.50
C HIS A 3 31.33 65.06 -21.65
N GLY A 4 30.90 64.61 -20.47
CA GLY A 4 29.54 64.21 -20.10
C GLY A 4 29.40 62.69 -20.24
N SER A 5 30.07 61.95 -19.35
CA SER A 5 30.07 60.48 -19.31
C SER A 5 28.70 59.98 -18.81
N GLY A 6 27.91 59.42 -19.73
CA GLY A 6 26.59 58.87 -19.46
C GLY A 6 26.63 57.35 -19.42
N GLY A 7 26.39 56.81 -18.23
CA GLY A 7 25.55 55.64 -18.00
C GLY A 7 25.98 54.31 -18.64
N SER A 8 26.78 53.55 -17.90
CA SER A 8 26.77 52.08 -18.01
C SER A 8 25.36 51.56 -17.71
N VAL A 9 24.70 51.00 -18.72
CA VAL A 9 23.44 50.26 -18.56
C VAL A 9 23.71 48.81 -18.89
N GLY A 10 23.65 47.97 -17.86
CA GLY A 10 23.19 46.59 -17.92
C GLY A 10 23.93 45.65 -18.88
N SER A 11 25.06 45.10 -18.42
CA SER A 11 25.67 43.90 -19.01
C SER A 11 24.79 42.68 -18.69
N GLY A 12 23.81 42.42 -19.55
CA GLY A 12 23.31 41.07 -19.82
C GLY A 12 24.23 40.37 -20.84
N PRO A 13 24.16 39.05 -21.01
CA PRO A 13 24.95 38.36 -22.04
C PRO A 13 24.70 39.03 -23.39
N ASP A 14 25.77 39.42 -24.09
CA ASP A 14 25.71 40.14 -25.37
C ASP A 14 24.84 39.38 -26.37
N PHE A 15 23.56 39.76 -26.41
CA PHE A 15 22.55 39.11 -27.25
C PHE A 15 22.60 39.75 -28.63
N HIS A 16 23.64 39.41 -29.39
CA HIS A 16 23.73 39.82 -30.78
C HIS A 16 22.74 39.00 -31.62
N LEU A 17 21.72 39.68 -32.13
CA LEU A 17 20.83 39.13 -33.15
C LEU A 17 21.57 39.08 -34.48
N SER A 18 21.34 38.01 -35.26
CA SER A 18 21.87 37.89 -36.62
C SER A 18 21.28 38.95 -37.55
N ASP A 19 22.04 39.36 -38.57
CA ASP A 19 21.62 40.37 -39.54
C ASP A 19 20.29 40.03 -40.23
N GLU A 20 20.03 38.74 -40.45
CA GLU A 20 18.76 38.25 -40.99
C GLU A 20 17.56 38.57 -40.08
N VAL A 21 17.73 38.44 -38.76
CA VAL A 21 16.69 38.76 -37.78
C VAL A 21 16.54 40.28 -37.65
N LEU A 22 17.63 41.03 -37.69
CA LEU A 22 17.60 42.50 -37.66
C LEU A 22 16.89 43.07 -38.90
N ALA A 23 17.06 42.45 -40.07
CA ALA A 23 16.44 42.89 -41.33
C ALA A 23 14.91 42.78 -41.33
N VAL A 24 14.34 41.90 -40.49
CA VAL A 24 12.88 41.69 -40.40
C VAL A 24 12.24 42.41 -39.20
N ILE A 25 13.03 43.05 -38.34
CA ILE A 25 12.50 43.85 -37.24
C ILE A 25 11.95 45.17 -37.81
N PRO A 26 10.70 45.55 -37.49
CA PRO A 26 10.14 46.83 -37.91
C PRO A 26 11.05 47.99 -37.49
N THR A 27 11.21 49.01 -38.33
CA THR A 27 11.99 50.19 -37.98
C THR A 27 11.21 51.20 -37.13
N ASP A 28 9.86 51.12 -37.16
CA ASP A 28 8.99 51.96 -36.34
C ASP A 28 8.94 51.46 -34.87
N PRO A 29 9.14 52.34 -33.88
CA PRO A 29 9.16 51.95 -32.47
C PRO A 29 7.85 51.35 -31.93
N TYR A 30 6.68 51.77 -32.43
CA TYR A 30 5.39 51.24 -31.99
C TYR A 30 5.13 49.85 -32.59
N ASP A 31 5.53 49.62 -33.84
CA ASP A 31 5.47 48.31 -34.48
C ASP A 31 6.42 47.29 -33.81
N GLN A 32 7.60 47.72 -33.37
CA GLN A 32 8.48 46.88 -32.56
C GLN A 32 7.86 46.46 -31.23
N LEU A 33 7.16 47.38 -30.56
CA LEU A 33 6.46 47.07 -29.32
C LEU A 33 5.33 46.06 -29.55
N ASP A 34 4.60 46.17 -30.67
CA ASP A 34 3.56 45.20 -31.00
C ASP A 34 4.15 43.82 -31.32
N LEU A 35 5.26 43.77 -32.06
CA LEU A 35 6.00 42.53 -32.30
C LEU A 35 6.49 41.90 -30.98
N ALA A 36 7.09 42.68 -30.09
CA ALA A 36 7.56 42.22 -28.78
C ALA A 36 6.40 41.69 -27.93
N ARG A 37 5.25 42.39 -27.95
CA ARG A 37 4.02 41.93 -27.30
C ARG A 37 3.57 40.60 -27.86
N LYS A 38 3.52 40.45 -29.19
CA LYS A 38 3.12 39.21 -29.86
C LYS A 38 4.05 38.05 -29.53
N ILE A 39 5.36 38.26 -29.56
CA ILE A 39 6.36 37.26 -29.15
C ILE A 39 6.12 36.84 -27.70
N THR A 40 5.93 37.80 -26.80
CA THR A 40 5.67 37.52 -25.38
C THR A 40 4.36 36.74 -25.21
N SER A 41 3.29 37.13 -25.90
CA SER A 41 2.01 36.41 -25.89
C SER A 41 2.16 34.98 -26.38
N MET A 42 2.91 34.75 -27.46
CA MET A 42 3.18 33.40 -27.98
C MET A 42 4.02 32.57 -27.00
N ALA A 43 5.05 33.15 -26.39
CA ALA A 43 5.88 32.48 -25.39
C ALA A 43 5.06 32.08 -24.15
N ILE A 44 4.18 32.96 -23.67
CA ILE A 44 3.25 32.68 -22.58
C ILE A 44 2.28 31.57 -22.99
N ALA A 45 1.64 31.68 -24.16
CA ALA A 45 0.68 30.68 -24.64
C ALA A 45 1.33 29.29 -24.75
N SER A 46 2.52 29.19 -25.33
CA SER A 46 3.29 27.92 -25.42
C SER A 46 3.55 27.33 -24.03
N ARG A 47 3.96 28.16 -23.06
CA ARG A 47 4.19 27.72 -21.68
C ARG A 47 2.91 27.27 -20.99
N VAL A 48 1.79 27.99 -21.20
CA VAL A 48 0.47 27.63 -20.65
C VAL A 48 0.03 26.29 -21.20
N THR A 49 0.09 26.08 -22.52
CA THR A 49 -0.26 24.79 -23.15
C THR A 49 0.59 23.64 -22.62
N LYS A 50 1.90 23.86 -22.44
CA LYS A 50 2.78 22.85 -21.84
C LYS A 50 2.32 22.48 -20.41
N LEU A 51 2.07 23.49 -19.57
CA LEU A 51 1.61 23.26 -18.19
C LEU A 51 0.25 22.57 -18.14
N GLU A 52 -0.69 22.95 -19.00
CA GLU A 52 -2.00 22.30 -19.12
C GLU A 52 -1.86 20.81 -19.48
N SER A 53 -0.97 20.49 -20.44
CA SER A 53 -0.68 19.10 -20.81
C SER A 53 -0.07 18.30 -19.65
N GLU A 54 0.85 18.90 -18.89
CA GLU A 54 1.49 18.28 -17.74
C GLU A 54 0.49 18.05 -16.60
N VAL A 55 -0.39 19.02 -16.33
CA VAL A 55 -1.49 18.89 -15.37
C VAL A 55 -2.44 17.78 -15.78
N GLY A 56 -2.82 17.71 -17.07
CA GLY A 56 -3.63 16.62 -17.60
C GLY A 56 -2.98 15.25 -17.36
N ARG A 57 -1.69 15.12 -17.68
CA ARG A 57 -0.92 13.89 -17.44
C ARG A 57 -0.82 13.54 -15.95
N MET A 58 -0.66 14.54 -15.07
CA MET A 58 -0.61 14.31 -13.63
C MET A 58 -1.95 13.85 -13.07
N LYS A 59 -3.07 14.46 -13.51
CA LYS A 59 -4.42 14.01 -13.14
C LYS A 59 -4.69 12.57 -13.58
N GLN A 60 -4.30 12.23 -14.80
CA GLN A 60 -4.44 10.86 -15.31
C GLN A 60 -3.68 9.85 -14.44
N LYS A 61 -2.42 10.15 -14.10
CA LYS A 61 -1.63 9.30 -13.20
C LYS A 61 -2.25 9.18 -11.81
N LEU A 62 -2.88 10.25 -11.31
CA LEU A 62 -3.56 10.23 -10.02
C LEU A 62 -4.76 9.26 -10.07
N TYR A 63 -5.61 9.34 -11.09
CA TYR A 63 -6.73 8.40 -11.26
C TYR A 63 -6.28 6.94 -11.40
N GLU A 64 -5.18 6.70 -12.13
CA GLU A 64 -4.59 5.35 -12.24
C GLU A 64 -4.12 4.84 -10.88
N LYS A 65 -3.50 5.69 -10.06
CA LYS A 65 -3.06 5.34 -8.71
C LYS A 65 -4.24 5.09 -7.79
N ASP A 66 -5.27 5.92 -7.81
CA ASP A 66 -6.49 5.73 -7.01
C ASP A 66 -7.18 4.40 -7.35
N ARG A 67 -7.23 4.03 -8.64
CA ARG A 67 -7.75 2.72 -9.06
C ARG A 67 -6.94 1.56 -8.49
N VAL A 68 -5.61 1.65 -8.52
CA VAL A 68 -4.72 0.62 -7.94
C VAL A 68 -4.88 0.55 -6.42
N ILE A 69 -5.03 1.69 -5.74
CA ILE A 69 -5.28 1.72 -4.29
C ILE A 69 -6.58 0.97 -3.98
N TYR A 70 -7.66 1.26 -4.69
CA TYR A 70 -8.94 0.59 -4.50
C TYR A 70 -8.85 -0.94 -4.70
N GLU A 71 -8.17 -1.39 -5.75
CA GLU A 71 -7.95 -2.82 -6.00
C GLU A 71 -7.12 -3.48 -4.88
N LEU A 72 -6.10 -2.80 -4.38
CA LEU A 72 -5.29 -3.30 -3.27
C LEU A 72 -6.07 -3.36 -1.96
N GLU A 73 -6.91 -2.36 -1.69
CA GLU A 73 -7.80 -2.35 -0.53
C GLU A 73 -8.80 -3.51 -0.60
N GLU A 74 -9.43 -3.75 -1.76
CA GLU A 74 -10.33 -4.89 -1.97
C GLU A 74 -9.61 -6.22 -1.68
N ARG A 75 -8.42 -6.41 -2.27
CA ARG A 75 -7.62 -7.63 -2.04
C ARG A 75 -7.22 -7.79 -0.57
N LEU A 76 -6.87 -6.71 0.11
CA LEU A 76 -6.53 -6.73 1.53
C LEU A 76 -7.73 -7.18 2.36
N THR A 77 -8.91 -6.62 2.11
CA THR A 77 -10.14 -7.02 2.84
C THR A 77 -10.49 -8.48 2.59
N HIS A 78 -10.32 -8.97 1.35
CA HIS A 78 -10.56 -10.36 1.01
C HIS A 78 -9.63 -11.30 1.76
N VAL A 79 -8.32 -11.03 1.74
CA VAL A 79 -7.32 -11.84 2.45
C VAL A 79 -7.55 -11.80 3.96
N GLN A 80 -7.84 -10.61 4.52
CA GLN A 80 -8.15 -10.47 5.94
C GLN A 80 -9.35 -11.33 6.36
N LYS A 81 -10.42 -11.34 5.56
CA LYS A 81 -11.59 -12.18 5.81
C LYS A 81 -11.25 -13.67 5.73
N ALA A 82 -10.49 -14.08 4.72
CA ALA A 82 -10.08 -15.48 4.57
C ALA A 82 -9.20 -15.95 5.75
N CYS A 83 -8.28 -15.12 6.23
CA CYS A 83 -7.48 -15.42 7.42
C CYS A 83 -8.36 -15.53 8.67
N GLN A 84 -9.27 -14.59 8.92
CA GLN A 84 -10.19 -14.64 10.06
C GLN A 84 -11.08 -15.88 10.05
N GLU A 85 -11.56 -16.27 8.87
CA GLU A 85 -12.35 -17.50 8.71
C GLU A 85 -11.51 -18.75 8.99
N SER A 86 -10.28 -18.81 8.45
CA SER A 86 -9.34 -19.90 8.71
C SER A 86 -9.01 -20.01 10.20
N ASP A 87 -8.72 -18.90 10.87
CA ASP A 87 -8.42 -18.86 12.31
C ASP A 87 -9.60 -19.33 13.14
N SER A 88 -10.83 -18.92 12.76
CA SER A 88 -12.06 -19.35 13.43
C SER A 88 -12.26 -20.87 13.26
N ARG A 89 -12.04 -21.39 12.05
CA ARG A 89 -12.12 -22.84 11.78
C ARG A 89 -11.05 -23.62 12.55
N LEU A 90 -9.81 -23.13 12.57
CA LEU A 90 -8.72 -23.74 13.33
C LEU A 90 -9.04 -23.77 14.82
N LYS A 91 -9.58 -22.68 15.38
CA LYS A 91 -9.98 -22.62 16.78
C LYS A 91 -11.04 -23.66 17.12
N ILE A 92 -12.03 -23.86 16.25
CA ILE A 92 -13.06 -24.89 16.42
C ILE A 92 -12.42 -26.29 16.43
N VAL A 93 -11.59 -26.59 15.42
CA VAL A 93 -10.91 -27.90 15.32
C VAL A 93 -10.01 -28.16 16.53
N VAL A 94 -9.31 -27.15 17.03
CA VAL A 94 -8.46 -27.28 18.23
C VAL A 94 -9.31 -27.56 19.46
N ASP A 95 -10.42 -26.84 19.66
CA ASP A 95 -11.30 -27.03 20.82
C ASP A 95 -11.96 -28.41 20.81
N ASP A 96 -12.41 -28.87 19.64
CA ASP A 96 -12.99 -30.21 19.47
C ASP A 96 -11.93 -31.31 19.75
N ASN A 97 -10.72 -31.18 19.21
CA ASN A 97 -9.62 -32.10 19.53
C ASN A 97 -9.30 -32.13 21.04
N MET A 98 -9.32 -30.98 21.72
CA MET A 98 -9.10 -30.93 23.16
C MET A 98 -10.21 -31.65 23.95
N ARG A 99 -11.47 -31.51 23.52
CA ARG A 99 -12.62 -32.21 24.13
C ARG A 99 -12.51 -33.71 23.92
N GLU A 100 -12.17 -34.15 22.72
CA GLU A 100 -11.97 -35.57 22.40
C GLU A 100 -10.82 -36.17 23.21
N GLN A 101 -9.67 -35.49 23.28
CA GLN A 101 -8.55 -35.95 24.13
C GLN A 101 -8.92 -36.06 25.60
N LYS A 102 -9.70 -35.10 26.12
CA LYS A 102 -10.20 -35.16 27.50
C LYS A 102 -11.11 -36.36 27.69
N ALA A 103 -12.07 -36.59 26.79
CA ALA A 103 -12.97 -37.74 26.85
C ALA A 103 -12.21 -39.08 26.79
N ILE A 104 -11.20 -39.20 25.92
CA ILE A 104 -10.35 -40.39 25.85
C ILE A 104 -9.61 -40.60 27.18
N ARG A 105 -9.03 -39.54 27.75
CA ARG A 105 -8.34 -39.60 29.04
C ARG A 105 -9.27 -40.09 30.15
N ASP A 106 -10.47 -39.52 30.23
CA ASP A 106 -11.47 -39.86 31.25
C ASP A 106 -11.99 -41.30 31.08
N ASN A 107 -12.10 -41.79 29.83
CA ASN A 107 -12.44 -43.18 29.57
C ASN A 107 -11.31 -44.14 29.99
N VAL A 108 -10.05 -43.80 29.68
CA VAL A 108 -8.88 -44.59 30.09
C VAL A 108 -8.77 -44.68 31.60
N THR A 109 -8.98 -43.58 32.33
CA THR A 109 -8.97 -43.59 33.80
C THR A 109 -10.10 -44.43 34.37
N THR A 110 -11.30 -44.36 33.78
CA THR A 110 -12.45 -45.19 34.17
C THR A 110 -12.17 -46.68 33.98
N VAL A 111 -11.64 -47.08 32.83
CA VAL A 111 -11.28 -48.48 32.55
C VAL A 111 -10.20 -48.96 33.52
N ALA A 112 -9.17 -48.14 33.79
CA ALA A 112 -8.12 -48.49 34.75
C ALA A 112 -8.68 -48.72 36.17
N GLN A 113 -9.61 -47.88 36.62
CA GLN A 113 -10.30 -48.06 37.91
C GLN A 113 -11.15 -49.34 37.94
N GLN A 114 -11.86 -49.67 36.85
CA GLN A 114 -12.63 -50.92 36.75
C GLN A 114 -11.73 -52.15 36.82
N ILE A 115 -10.56 -52.13 36.16
CA ILE A 115 -9.59 -53.23 36.25
C ILE A 115 -9.08 -53.35 37.68
N TRP A 116 -8.68 -52.24 38.31
CA TRP A 116 -8.18 -52.23 39.69
C TRP A 116 -9.19 -52.83 40.68
N THR A 117 -10.45 -52.39 40.59
CA THR A 117 -11.53 -52.90 41.44
C THR A 117 -11.86 -54.37 41.19
N LYS A 118 -11.87 -54.82 39.94
CA LYS A 118 -12.05 -56.24 39.60
C LYS A 118 -10.90 -57.09 40.15
N VAL A 119 -9.64 -56.70 39.93
CA VAL A 119 -8.48 -57.43 40.45
C VAL A 119 -8.53 -57.53 41.98
N GLY A 120 -8.86 -56.43 42.66
CA GLY A 120 -9.05 -56.42 44.11
C GLY A 120 -10.16 -57.36 44.58
N SER A 121 -11.31 -57.38 43.89
CA SER A 121 -12.43 -58.28 44.26
C SER A 121 -12.09 -59.76 44.04
N PHE A 122 -11.40 -60.10 42.95
CA PHE A 122 -10.88 -61.46 42.73
C PHE A 122 -9.90 -61.89 43.83
N GLY A 123 -8.98 -61.01 44.24
CA GLY A 123 -8.07 -61.28 45.35
C GLY A 123 -8.79 -61.57 46.67
N LEU A 124 -9.82 -60.77 47.00
CA LEU A 124 -10.65 -60.99 48.20
C LEU A 124 -11.45 -62.30 48.15
N GLN A 125 -11.97 -62.66 46.97
CA GLN A 125 -12.66 -63.94 46.77
C GLN A 125 -11.70 -65.12 47.02
N LEU A 126 -10.48 -65.08 46.46
CA LEU A 126 -9.48 -66.13 46.65
C LEU A 126 -9.07 -66.28 48.13
N LEU A 127 -8.86 -65.18 48.85
CA LEU A 127 -8.55 -65.22 50.29
C LEU A 127 -9.69 -65.84 51.11
N THR A 128 -10.94 -65.58 50.72
CA THR A 128 -12.12 -66.15 51.39
C THR A 128 -12.23 -67.65 51.15
N VAL A 129 -11.95 -68.11 49.92
CA VAL A 129 -11.92 -69.53 49.58
C VAL A 129 -10.81 -70.24 50.36
N TYR A 130 -9.60 -69.69 50.39
CA TYR A 130 -8.46 -70.26 51.09
C TYR A 130 -8.73 -70.44 52.60
N ARG A 131 -9.28 -69.41 53.26
CA ARG A 131 -9.65 -69.46 54.69
C ARG A 131 -10.71 -70.51 55.03
N LYS A 132 -11.58 -70.85 54.08
CA LYS A 132 -12.67 -71.83 54.30
C LYS A 132 -12.22 -73.28 54.07
N SER A 133 -11.00 -73.49 53.56
CA SER A 133 -10.38 -74.79 53.33
C SER A 133 -9.41 -75.22 54.44
N GLU A 134 -9.19 -74.38 55.45
CA GLU A 134 -8.53 -74.70 56.73
C GLU A 134 -9.58 -75.03 57.81
#